data_AF-A0A9D1K841-F1
#
_entry.id   AF-A0A9D1K841-F1
#
_cell.length_a   1.000
_cell.length_b   1.000
_cell.length_c   1.000
_cell.angle_alpha   90.00
_cell.angle_beta   90.00
_cell.angle_gamma   90.00
#
_symmetry.space_group_name_H-M   'P 1'
#
loop_
_entity.id
_entity.type
_entity.pdbx_description
1 polymer ?
#
loop_
_entity_poly.entity_id
_entity_poly.type
_entity_poly.pdbx_seq_one_letter_code
_entity_poly.pdbx_strand_id
1 'polypeptide(L)'
;AKLERYRQIRQKVESAQRGVSRQDPHSGRLLKKKMHAVQSMGRRFEREREALTALPETEEAIFLSFPSAACVPNGKRVLELALPVLEVDGRVLARDVELRVTGPERVCIVGGNGAGKTTLLRRIASELLERRDIRAAYMPQELGERLDTDESPVELLNGSGSRAEEQRIRAMLGSLRYTSKEMEQPCRALSGGQRAKLLLASMALEGAEVLILDEPTRNLSPLSGPVIRELLRSFRGSVISVSHDRKFIGEVCTAVYELRPEGLCRIS
;
A
#
# COMPACT_ATOMS: atom_id res chain seq x y z
N ALA A 1 -8.27 17.07 -28.39
CA ALA A 1 -7.78 18.26 -29.12
C ALA A 1 -6.68 17.94 -30.17
N LYS A 2 -5.41 17.69 -29.80
CA LYS A 2 -4.31 17.52 -30.79
C LYS A 2 -4.44 16.28 -31.70
N LEU A 3 -4.86 15.13 -31.14
CA LEU A 3 -5.04 13.87 -31.89
C LEU A 3 -6.19 13.93 -32.91
N GLU A 4 -7.24 14.65 -32.58
CA GLU A 4 -8.41 14.86 -33.42
C GLU A 4 -8.08 15.74 -34.62
N ARG A 5 -7.30 16.81 -34.39
CA ARG A 5 -6.72 17.65 -35.45
C ARG A 5 -5.78 16.86 -36.36
N TYR A 6 -4.98 15.94 -35.83
CA TYR A 6 -4.14 15.03 -36.61
C TYR A 6 -4.97 14.10 -37.52
N ARG A 7 -6.02 13.46 -36.98
CA ARG A 7 -6.92 12.58 -37.76
C ARG A 7 -7.58 13.33 -38.91
N GLN A 8 -8.05 14.55 -38.67
CA GLN A 8 -8.65 15.41 -39.70
C GLN A 8 -7.64 15.76 -40.82
N ILE A 9 -6.40 16.10 -40.46
CA ILE A 9 -5.34 16.41 -41.45
C ILE A 9 -5.00 15.17 -42.28
N ARG A 10 -4.85 14.00 -41.66
CA ARG A 10 -4.55 12.74 -42.36
C ARG A 10 -5.65 12.37 -43.35
N GLN A 11 -6.91 12.42 -42.93
CA GLN A 11 -8.06 12.08 -43.77
C GLN A 11 -8.17 13.00 -45.00
N LYS A 12 -7.91 14.31 -44.84
CA LYS A 12 -7.87 15.27 -45.96
C LYS A 12 -6.76 14.96 -46.96
N VAL A 13 -5.56 14.61 -46.49
CA VAL A 13 -4.42 14.30 -47.38
C VAL A 13 -4.63 12.96 -48.11
N GLU A 14 -5.20 11.95 -47.45
CA GLU A 14 -5.54 10.66 -48.07
C GLU A 14 -6.62 10.81 -49.15
N SER A 15 -7.66 11.61 -48.89
CA SER A 15 -8.71 11.92 -49.87
C SER A 15 -8.13 12.65 -51.09
N ALA A 16 -7.26 13.64 -50.88
CA ALA A 16 -6.60 14.37 -51.96
C ALA A 16 -5.68 13.46 -52.81
N GLN A 17 -4.99 12.48 -52.21
CA GLN A 17 -4.18 11.51 -52.96
C GLN A 17 -5.02 10.58 -53.85
N ARG A 18 -6.20 10.17 -53.40
CA ARG A 18 -7.11 9.32 -54.21
C ARG A 18 -7.68 10.04 -55.43
N GLY A 19 -7.77 11.38 -55.37
CA GLY A 19 -8.24 12.22 -56.47
C GLY A 19 -7.17 12.65 -57.47
N VAL A 20 -5.90 12.24 -57.31
CA VAL A 20 -4.81 12.64 -58.23
C VAL A 20 -4.94 11.88 -59.54
N SER A 21 -5.19 12.61 -60.63
CA SER A 21 -5.15 12.08 -61.99
C SER A 21 -3.71 11.75 -62.40
N ARG A 22 -3.51 10.70 -63.21
CA ARG A 22 -2.20 10.30 -63.77
C ARG A 22 -1.53 11.40 -64.62
N GLN A 23 -2.27 12.45 -64.98
CA GLN A 23 -1.79 13.57 -65.79
C GLN A 23 -1.09 14.69 -64.98
N ASP A 24 -1.13 14.68 -63.64
CA ASP A 24 -0.45 15.67 -62.78
C ASP A 24 0.54 15.00 -61.80
N PRO A 25 1.72 14.58 -62.29
CA PRO A 25 2.74 13.95 -61.46
C PRO A 25 3.37 14.90 -60.43
N HIS A 26 3.29 16.22 -60.65
CA HIS A 26 3.86 17.22 -59.74
C HIS A 26 3.03 17.33 -58.46
N SER A 27 1.70 17.45 -58.58
CA SER A 27 0.78 17.46 -57.43
C SER A 27 0.82 16.14 -56.65
N GLY A 28 0.93 15.00 -57.36
CA GLY A 28 1.14 13.69 -56.73
C GLY A 28 2.41 13.63 -55.87
N ARG A 29 3.53 14.20 -56.35
CA ARG A 29 4.80 14.27 -55.62
C ARG A 29 4.71 15.14 -54.36
N LEU A 30 4.03 16.29 -54.45
CA LEU A 30 3.79 17.19 -53.31
C LEU A 30 2.90 16.54 -52.24
N LEU A 31 1.83 15.86 -52.64
CA LEU A 31 0.95 15.14 -51.71
C LEU A 31 1.66 13.95 -51.06
N LYS A 32 2.55 13.26 -51.78
CA LYS A 32 3.41 12.21 -51.21
C LYS A 32 4.34 12.76 -50.13
N LYS A 33 4.99 13.92 -50.38
CA LYS A 33 5.80 14.61 -49.36
C LYS A 33 4.98 15.01 -48.14
N LYS A 34 3.77 15.57 -48.33
CA LYS A 34 2.86 15.90 -47.22
C LYS A 34 2.45 14.66 -46.42
N MET A 35 2.15 13.55 -47.09
CA MET A 35 1.82 12.29 -46.42
C MET A 35 2.97 11.77 -45.56
N HIS A 36 4.22 11.83 -46.05
CA HIS A 36 5.38 11.44 -45.26
C HIS A 36 5.54 12.30 -43.99
N ALA A 37 5.27 13.60 -44.07
CA ALA A 37 5.29 14.48 -42.89
C ALA A 37 4.18 14.13 -41.89
N VAL A 38 2.96 13.84 -42.36
CA VAL A 38 1.84 13.40 -41.51
C VAL A 38 2.15 12.06 -40.85
N GLN A 39 2.69 11.08 -41.58
CA GLN A 39 3.11 9.79 -41.03
C GLN A 39 4.24 9.92 -39.99
N SER A 40 5.15 10.89 -40.18
CA SER A 40 6.19 11.18 -39.19
C SER A 40 5.60 11.75 -37.90
N MET A 41 4.61 12.65 -38.00
CA MET A 41 3.86 13.13 -36.82
C MET A 41 3.10 12.01 -36.13
N GLY A 42 2.49 11.09 -36.89
CA GLY A 42 1.85 9.89 -36.35
C GLY A 42 2.80 9.04 -35.52
N ARG A 43 3.97 8.72 -36.07
CA ARG A 43 5.05 7.99 -35.38
C ARG A 43 5.60 8.73 -34.16
N ARG A 44 5.49 10.06 -34.11
CA ARG A 44 5.86 10.86 -32.94
C ARG A 44 4.80 10.78 -31.85
N PHE A 45 3.51 10.84 -32.20
CA PHE A 45 2.43 10.64 -31.24
C PHE A 45 2.40 9.20 -30.70
N GLU A 46 2.67 8.21 -31.53
CA GLU A 46 2.85 6.82 -31.10
C GLU A 46 4.01 6.70 -30.13
N ARG A 47 5.19 7.27 -30.44
CA ARG A 47 6.33 7.30 -29.51
C ARG A 47 6.08 8.10 -28.23
N GLU A 48 5.36 9.22 -28.28
CA GLU A 48 4.97 9.96 -27.08
C GLU A 48 3.97 9.16 -26.23
N ARG A 49 3.07 8.41 -26.87
CA ARG A 49 2.12 7.53 -26.18
C ARG A 49 2.81 6.30 -25.63
N GLU A 50 3.70 5.67 -26.38
CA GLU A 50 4.58 4.58 -25.96
C GLU A 50 5.53 5.03 -24.85
N ALA A 51 6.05 6.26 -24.86
CA ALA A 51 6.80 6.82 -23.74
C ALA A 51 5.93 7.06 -22.49
N LEU A 52 4.62 7.30 -22.67
CA LEU A 52 3.62 7.32 -21.59
C LEU A 52 3.16 5.90 -21.17
N THR A 53 3.32 4.88 -22.02
CA THR A 53 2.92 3.47 -21.76
C THR A 53 4.08 2.56 -21.39
N ALA A 54 5.32 2.98 -21.64
CA ALA A 54 6.55 2.34 -21.21
C ALA A 54 6.76 2.72 -19.75
N LEU A 55 5.93 2.14 -18.88
CA LEU A 55 6.40 1.83 -17.54
C LEU A 55 7.63 0.93 -17.73
N PRO A 56 8.82 1.32 -17.26
CA PRO A 56 9.96 0.41 -17.29
C PRO A 56 9.57 -0.89 -16.58
N GLU A 57 9.88 -2.05 -17.19
CA GLU A 57 9.64 -3.40 -16.64
C GLU A 57 10.52 -3.72 -15.40
N THR A 58 11.21 -2.71 -14.86
CA THR A 58 11.93 -2.79 -13.60
C THR A 58 11.19 -1.98 -12.55
N GLU A 59 10.63 -2.68 -11.57
CA GLU A 59 10.06 -2.08 -10.35
C GLU A 59 11.17 -1.37 -9.57
N GLU A 60 11.46 -0.11 -9.91
CA GLU A 60 12.31 0.74 -9.06
C GLU A 60 11.70 0.87 -7.66
N ALA A 61 12.54 0.79 -6.64
CA ALA A 61 12.19 0.53 -5.25
C ALA A 61 11.11 1.46 -4.68
N ILE A 62 10.23 0.87 -3.87
CA ILE A 62 9.23 1.55 -3.06
C ILE A 62 9.96 2.29 -1.93
N PHE A 63 9.94 3.63 -1.94
CA PHE A 63 10.43 4.44 -0.82
C PHE A 63 9.26 4.83 0.08
N LEU A 64 8.72 3.86 0.82
CA LEU A 64 8.01 4.14 2.07
C LEU A 64 9.00 3.84 3.20
N SER A 65 9.11 4.73 4.16
CA SER A 65 9.94 4.53 5.35
C SER A 65 9.23 5.12 6.54
N PHE A 66 9.26 4.43 7.67
CA PHE A 66 8.84 5.02 8.93
C PHE A 66 9.81 6.15 9.31
N PRO A 67 9.31 7.29 9.82
CA PRO A 67 10.17 8.36 10.31
C PRO A 67 11.17 7.83 11.34
N SER A 68 12.41 8.32 11.32
CA SER A 68 13.44 7.89 12.29
C SER A 68 13.06 8.17 13.75
N ALA A 69 12.21 9.18 13.97
CA ALA A 69 11.65 9.53 15.28
C ALA A 69 10.55 8.56 15.77
N ALA A 70 9.99 7.75 14.87
CA ALA A 70 9.05 6.68 15.20
C ALA A 70 9.83 5.43 15.65
N CYS A 71 10.38 5.49 16.86
CA CYS A 71 11.16 4.42 17.45
C CYS A 71 10.74 4.16 18.90
N VAL A 72 10.87 2.92 19.34
CA VAL A 72 10.68 2.55 20.75
C VAL A 72 12.07 2.27 21.35
N PRO A 73 12.49 2.98 22.40
CA PRO A 73 13.78 2.73 23.04
C PRO A 73 13.91 1.29 23.55
N ASN A 74 15.14 0.77 23.53
CA ASN A 74 15.47 -0.54 24.10
C ASN A 74 14.99 -0.61 25.56
N GLY A 75 14.20 -1.63 25.88
CA GLY A 75 13.69 -1.88 27.22
C GLY A 75 12.48 -1.02 27.64
N LYS A 76 12.00 -0.08 26.81
CA LYS A 76 10.72 0.60 27.09
C LYS A 76 9.62 -0.46 27.10
N ARG A 77 8.82 -0.51 28.17
CA ARG A 77 7.69 -1.43 28.28
C ARG A 77 6.59 -0.99 27.31
N VAL A 78 6.35 -1.82 26.29
CA VAL A 78 5.32 -1.56 25.27
C VAL A 78 3.99 -2.11 25.72
N LEU A 79 3.93 -3.36 26.17
CA LEU A 79 2.70 -4.01 26.62
C LEU A 79 3.01 -4.90 27.83
N GLU A 80 2.11 -4.89 28.80
CA GLU A 80 2.05 -5.89 29.86
C GLU A 80 0.59 -6.29 30.06
N LEU A 81 0.21 -7.35 29.34
CA LEU A 81 -1.14 -7.87 29.30
C LEU A 81 -1.24 -9.08 30.23
N ALA A 82 -2.27 -9.08 31.07
CA ALA A 82 -2.69 -10.25 31.84
C ALA A 82 -4.21 -10.38 31.72
N LEU A 83 -4.67 -11.42 31.03
CA LEU A 83 -6.09 -11.70 30.79
C LEU A 83 -6.44 -13.08 31.38
N PRO A 84 -7.20 -13.13 32.49
CA PRO A 84 -7.63 -14.41 33.06
C PRO A 84 -8.46 -15.26 32.10
N VAL A 85 -9.27 -14.61 31.26
CA VAL A 85 -10.11 -15.25 30.25
C VAL A 85 -10.13 -14.40 28.99
N LEU A 86 -9.86 -15.03 27.85
CA LEU A 86 -10.13 -14.50 26.52
C LEU A 86 -11.39 -15.18 25.99
N GLU A 87 -12.43 -14.41 25.69
CA GLU A 87 -13.72 -14.92 25.21
C GLU A 87 -14.32 -14.04 24.11
N VAL A 88 -15.20 -14.65 23.30
CA VAL A 88 -16.06 -13.97 22.32
C VAL A 88 -17.46 -14.52 22.48
N ASP A 89 -18.45 -13.64 22.65
CA ASP A 89 -19.86 -13.98 22.77
C ASP A 89 -20.13 -15.11 23.79
N GLY A 90 -19.44 -15.07 24.93
CA GLY A 90 -19.54 -16.06 26.01
C GLY A 90 -18.81 -17.39 25.77
N ARG A 91 -18.17 -17.58 24.61
CA ARG A 91 -17.29 -18.72 24.34
C ARG A 91 -15.86 -18.41 24.77
N VAL A 92 -15.35 -19.19 25.72
CA VAL A 92 -13.94 -19.14 26.14
C VAL A 92 -13.03 -19.65 25.02
N LEU A 93 -12.05 -18.84 24.63
CA LEU A 93 -11.05 -19.13 23.61
C LEU A 93 -9.72 -19.53 24.25
N ALA A 94 -9.31 -18.84 25.32
CA ALA A 94 -8.12 -19.14 26.10
C ALA A 94 -8.28 -18.64 27.55
N ARG A 95 -7.48 -19.19 28.46
CA ARG A 95 -7.35 -18.74 29.86
C ARG A 95 -5.92 -18.30 30.13
N ASP A 96 -5.77 -17.45 31.14
CA ASP A 96 -4.47 -17.04 31.68
C ASP A 96 -3.49 -16.54 30.59
N VAL A 97 -3.99 -15.70 29.70
CA VAL A 97 -3.23 -15.12 28.60
C VAL A 97 -2.35 -13.98 29.14
N GLU A 98 -1.05 -14.25 29.22
CA GLU A 98 -0.05 -13.26 29.59
C GLU A 98 0.86 -12.92 28.40
N LEU A 99 1.07 -11.62 28.15
CA LEU A 99 1.99 -11.15 27.13
C LEU A 99 2.75 -9.92 27.61
N ARG A 100 4.08 -10.00 27.55
CA ARG A 100 4.97 -8.86 27.79
C ARG A 100 5.72 -8.55 26.51
N VAL A 101 5.70 -7.28 26.12
CA VAL A 101 6.44 -6.77 24.96
C VAL A 101 7.28 -5.59 25.39
N THR A 102 8.56 -5.65 25.08
CA THR A 102 9.52 -4.56 25.32
C THR A 102 10.07 -4.04 24.01
N GLY A 103 10.30 -2.73 23.92
CA GLY A 103 10.84 -2.13 22.70
C GLY A 103 12.27 -2.58 22.43
N PRO A 104 12.68 -2.73 21.15
CA PRO A 104 11.90 -2.71 19.90
C PRO A 104 11.53 -4.13 19.42
N GLU A 105 10.91 -4.96 20.28
CA GLU A 105 10.52 -6.33 19.89
C GLU A 105 9.44 -6.34 18.79
N ARG A 106 9.53 -7.35 17.92
CA ARG A 106 8.56 -7.65 16.86
C ARG A 106 7.97 -9.03 17.14
N VAL A 107 6.84 -9.06 17.81
CA VAL A 107 6.18 -10.28 18.29
C VAL A 107 5.14 -10.75 17.28
N CYS A 108 5.16 -12.03 16.94
CA CYS A 108 4.07 -12.68 16.20
C CYS A 108 3.31 -13.68 17.07
N ILE A 109 1.99 -13.61 17.01
CA ILE A 109 1.08 -14.56 17.63
C ILE A 109 0.57 -15.50 16.53
N VAL A 110 0.87 -16.79 16.69
CA VAL A 110 0.41 -17.88 15.83
C VAL A 110 -0.54 -18.79 16.61
N GLY A 111 -1.16 -19.74 15.93
CA GLY A 111 -2.10 -20.69 16.54
C GLY A 111 -3.17 -21.14 15.56
N GLY A 112 -3.93 -22.17 15.95
CA GLY A 112 -4.97 -22.77 15.11
C GLY A 112 -6.04 -21.78 14.64
N ASN A 113 -6.79 -22.18 13.60
CA ASN A 113 -7.98 -21.44 13.18
C ASN A 113 -9.02 -21.46 14.31
N GLY A 114 -9.60 -20.30 14.62
CA GLY A 114 -10.54 -20.17 15.73
C GLY A 114 -9.91 -20.12 17.14
N ALA A 115 -8.57 -20.10 17.26
CA ALA A 115 -7.89 -19.98 18.57
C ALA A 115 -8.08 -18.61 19.26
N GLY A 116 -8.62 -17.61 18.56
CA GLY A 116 -8.84 -16.26 19.11
C GLY A 116 -7.74 -15.25 18.85
N LYS A 117 -6.86 -15.48 17.87
CA LYS A 117 -5.73 -14.59 17.53
C LYS A 117 -6.17 -13.14 17.25
N THR A 118 -7.12 -12.95 16.34
CA THR A 118 -7.70 -11.63 16.01
C THR A 118 -8.42 -11.01 17.21
N THR A 119 -9.12 -11.81 18.03
CA THR A 119 -9.76 -11.32 19.26
C THR A 119 -8.72 -10.77 20.24
N LEU A 120 -7.66 -11.53 20.50
CA LEU A 120 -6.56 -11.12 21.37
C LEU A 120 -5.87 -9.86 20.82
N LEU A 121 -5.61 -9.84 19.52
CA LEU A 121 -4.95 -8.69 18.87
C LEU A 121 -5.81 -7.43 18.92
N ARG A 122 -7.14 -7.54 18.71
CA ARG A 122 -8.08 -6.42 18.90
C ARG A 122 -8.11 -5.92 20.34
N ARG A 123 -8.02 -6.83 21.33
CA ARG A 123 -7.92 -6.43 22.75
C ARG A 123 -6.64 -5.64 23.04
N ILE A 124 -5.51 -6.11 22.51
CA ILE A 124 -4.22 -5.41 22.60
C ILE A 124 -4.30 -4.05 21.90
N ALA A 125 -4.91 -3.98 20.72
CA ALA A 125 -5.08 -2.74 19.99
C ALA A 125 -5.90 -1.72 20.79
N SER A 126 -7.02 -2.13 21.39
CA SER A 126 -7.85 -1.27 22.22
C SER A 126 -7.06 -0.63 23.37
N GLU A 127 -6.23 -1.42 24.06
CA GLU A 127 -5.41 -0.91 25.16
C GLU A 127 -4.32 0.07 24.69
N LEU A 128 -3.61 -0.28 23.62
CA LEU A 128 -2.47 0.52 23.15
C LEU A 128 -2.90 1.80 22.43
N LEU A 129 -4.05 1.81 21.74
CA LEU A 129 -4.57 2.99 21.05
C LEU A 129 -5.06 4.09 22.00
N GLU A 130 -5.44 3.73 23.24
CA GLU A 130 -5.89 4.69 24.26
C GLU A 130 -4.72 5.37 25.00
N ARG A 131 -3.50 4.84 24.86
CA ARG A 131 -2.31 5.36 25.53
C ARG A 131 -1.81 6.64 24.88
N ARG A 132 -1.33 7.56 25.73
CA ARG A 132 -0.76 8.86 25.30
C ARG A 132 0.76 8.89 25.34
N ASP A 133 1.39 7.95 26.04
CA ASP A 133 2.84 7.86 26.21
C ASP A 133 3.54 7.09 25.06
N ILE A 134 2.75 6.46 24.19
CA ILE A 134 3.20 5.74 23.01
C ILE A 134 2.17 5.88 21.89
N ARG A 135 2.61 6.17 20.67
CA ARG A 135 1.74 6.24 19.50
C ARG A 135 1.59 4.85 18.89
N ALA A 136 0.44 4.23 19.06
CA ALA A 136 0.12 2.95 18.44
C ALA A 136 -0.74 3.13 17.19
N ALA A 137 -0.65 2.19 16.24
CA ALA A 137 -1.56 2.14 15.10
C ALA A 137 -1.94 0.69 14.76
N TYR A 138 -3.20 0.47 14.38
CA TYR A 138 -3.77 -0.85 14.13
C TYR A 138 -4.18 -1.08 12.68
N MET A 139 -3.76 -2.22 12.11
CA MET A 139 -4.16 -2.76 10.82
C MET A 139 -5.06 -3.98 11.07
N PRO A 140 -6.37 -3.86 10.80
CA PRO A 140 -7.28 -5.00 10.91
C PRO A 140 -7.10 -5.98 9.75
N GLN A 141 -7.53 -7.21 9.97
CA GLN A 141 -7.50 -8.27 8.96
C GLN A 141 -8.37 -7.89 7.75
N GLU A 142 -9.55 -7.33 8.03
CA GLU A 142 -10.45 -6.77 7.04
C GLU A 142 -10.20 -5.27 6.89
N LEU A 143 -9.41 -4.89 5.89
CA LEU A 143 -9.04 -3.50 5.64
C LEU A 143 -10.24 -2.58 5.37
N GLY A 144 -11.40 -3.15 4.99
CA GLY A 144 -12.66 -2.41 4.85
C GLY A 144 -13.11 -1.73 6.15
N GLU A 145 -12.80 -2.30 7.31
CA GLU A 145 -13.11 -1.69 8.62
C GLU A 145 -12.57 -0.26 8.76
N ARG A 146 -11.48 0.08 8.05
CA ARG A 146 -10.89 1.43 8.05
C ARG A 146 -10.97 2.17 6.71
N LEU A 147 -11.12 1.44 5.61
CA LEU A 147 -10.94 2.00 4.25
C LEU A 147 -12.16 1.84 3.35
N ASP A 148 -13.31 1.42 3.88
CA ASP A 148 -14.59 1.50 3.18
C ASP A 148 -15.20 2.91 3.31
N THR A 149 -14.50 3.88 2.70
CA THR A 149 -14.89 5.29 2.68
C THR A 149 -14.94 5.82 1.25
N ASP A 150 -15.71 6.90 1.08
CA ASP A 150 -15.79 7.68 -0.15
C ASP A 150 -14.61 8.64 -0.34
N GLU A 151 -13.86 8.91 0.73
CA GLU A 151 -12.64 9.72 0.67
C GLU A 151 -11.60 9.05 -0.23
N SER A 152 -10.90 9.88 -0.99
CA SER A 152 -9.72 9.47 -1.75
C SER A 152 -8.51 9.25 -0.82
N PRO A 153 -7.49 8.49 -1.25
CA PRO A 153 -6.25 8.32 -0.48
C PRO A 153 -5.57 9.62 -0.08
N VAL A 154 -5.67 10.66 -0.93
CA VAL A 154 -5.08 11.96 -0.63
C VAL A 154 -5.86 12.67 0.45
N GLU A 155 -7.19 12.67 0.38
CA GLU A 155 -8.07 13.26 1.39
C GLU A 155 -7.90 12.58 2.75
N LEU A 156 -7.96 11.23 2.76
CA LEU A 156 -7.83 10.42 3.97
C LEU A 156 -6.54 10.73 4.76
N LEU A 157 -5.44 10.96 4.06
CA LEU A 157 -4.13 11.20 4.67
C LEU A 157 -3.87 12.69 4.99
N ASN A 158 -4.62 13.62 4.39
CA ASN A 158 -4.36 15.06 4.50
C ASN A 158 -5.06 15.67 5.72
N GLY A 159 -4.56 15.36 6.91
CA GLY A 159 -5.17 15.80 8.18
C GLY A 159 -5.19 17.31 8.39
N SER A 160 -4.24 18.07 7.83
CA SER A 160 -4.21 19.55 7.94
C SER A 160 -5.03 20.27 6.87
N GLY A 161 -5.40 19.58 5.78
CA GLY A 161 -5.97 20.19 4.59
C GLY A 161 -5.01 21.10 3.81
N SER A 162 -3.73 21.16 4.18
CA SER A 162 -2.78 22.08 3.56
C SER A 162 -2.26 21.54 2.22
N ARG A 163 -2.10 22.45 1.25
CA ARG A 163 -1.57 22.09 -0.08
C ARG A 163 -0.12 21.57 -0.03
N ALA A 164 0.63 21.96 1.00
CA ALA A 164 1.99 21.46 1.21
C ALA A 164 1.99 20.00 1.68
N GLU A 165 1.10 19.65 2.60
CA GLU A 165 0.90 18.27 3.05
C GLU A 165 0.39 17.39 1.90
N GLU A 166 -0.61 17.85 1.16
CA GLU A 166 -1.14 17.15 -0.01
C GLU A 166 -0.04 16.77 -1.03
N GLN A 167 0.87 17.71 -1.34
CA GLN A 167 2.00 17.43 -2.24
C GLN A 167 2.93 16.34 -1.71
N ARG A 168 3.21 16.34 -0.39
CA ARG A 168 4.02 15.29 0.25
C ARG A 168 3.31 13.94 0.20
N ILE A 169 2.01 13.91 0.47
CA ILE A 169 1.17 12.70 0.40
C ILE A 169 1.19 12.14 -1.02
N ARG A 170 0.97 12.97 -2.04
CA ARG A 170 1.00 12.53 -3.44
C ARG A 170 2.36 11.96 -3.85
N ALA A 171 3.45 12.59 -3.41
CA ALA A 171 4.80 12.07 -3.65
C ALA A 171 5.00 10.68 -3.01
N MET A 172 4.56 10.51 -1.76
CA MET A 172 4.61 9.23 -1.04
C MET A 172 3.72 8.16 -1.69
N LEU A 173 2.47 8.48 -2.04
CA LEU A 173 1.60 7.55 -2.76
C LEU A 173 2.18 7.17 -4.13
N GLY A 174 2.86 8.12 -4.80
CA GLY A 174 3.61 7.86 -6.03
C GLY A 174 4.73 6.84 -5.84
N SER A 175 5.50 6.92 -4.74
CA SER A 175 6.53 5.92 -4.41
C SER A 175 5.93 4.54 -4.09
N LEU A 176 4.68 4.50 -3.63
CA LEU A 176 3.88 3.29 -3.45
C LEU A 176 3.20 2.79 -4.75
N ARG A 177 3.52 3.38 -5.90
CA ARG A 177 2.99 3.04 -7.23
C ARG A 177 1.48 3.29 -7.38
N TYR A 178 0.94 4.30 -6.69
CA TYR A 178 -0.39 4.80 -7.02
C TYR A 178 -0.31 5.64 -8.29
N THR A 179 -1.25 5.40 -9.20
CA THR A 179 -1.50 6.31 -10.32
C THR A 179 -2.26 7.54 -9.84
N SER A 180 -2.20 8.64 -10.60
CA SER A 180 -3.01 9.84 -10.29
C SER A 180 -4.50 9.53 -10.18
N LYS A 181 -5.01 8.59 -10.98
CA LYS A 181 -6.42 8.17 -10.90
C LYS A 181 -6.72 7.47 -9.57
N GLU A 182 -5.82 6.61 -9.11
CA GLU A 182 -6.00 5.88 -7.85
C GLU A 182 -5.87 6.76 -6.62
N MET A 183 -5.12 7.87 -6.72
CA MET A 183 -5.01 8.87 -5.64
C MET A 183 -6.29 9.70 -5.45
N GLU A 184 -7.16 9.77 -6.47
CA GLU A 184 -8.35 10.64 -6.50
C GLU A 184 -9.67 9.85 -6.39
N GLN A 185 -9.62 8.52 -6.58
CA GLN A 185 -10.81 7.69 -6.47
C GLN A 185 -11.08 7.31 -5.01
N PRO A 186 -12.34 6.97 -4.66
CA PRO A 186 -12.68 6.49 -3.32
C PRO A 186 -11.80 5.33 -2.85
N CYS A 187 -11.43 5.31 -1.57
CA CYS A 187 -10.64 4.23 -0.97
C CYS A 187 -11.34 2.86 -1.12
N ARG A 188 -12.67 2.83 -1.10
CA ARG A 188 -13.44 1.61 -1.38
C ARG A 188 -13.25 1.04 -2.80
N ALA A 189 -12.78 1.83 -3.76
CA ALA A 189 -12.49 1.34 -5.12
C ALA A 189 -11.08 0.73 -5.26
N LEU A 190 -10.22 0.85 -4.23
CA LEU A 190 -8.88 0.28 -4.24
C LEU A 190 -8.87 -1.24 -4.08
N SER A 191 -7.89 -1.89 -4.70
CA SER A 191 -7.58 -3.30 -4.45
C SER A 191 -7.10 -3.52 -3.00
N GLY A 192 -7.20 -4.76 -2.52
CA GLY A 192 -6.72 -5.10 -1.17
C GLY A 192 -5.24 -4.76 -0.93
N GLY A 193 -4.38 -4.99 -1.92
CA GLY A 193 -2.95 -4.65 -1.82
C GLY A 193 -2.69 -3.15 -1.81
N GLN A 194 -3.50 -2.36 -2.53
CA GLN A 194 -3.47 -0.90 -2.42
C GLN A 194 -3.92 -0.46 -1.03
N ARG A 195 -5.09 -0.90 -0.56
CA ARG A 195 -5.57 -0.60 0.79
C ARG A 195 -4.54 -0.93 1.87
N ALA A 196 -3.83 -2.06 1.75
CA ALA A 196 -2.76 -2.43 2.69
C ALA A 196 -1.61 -1.42 2.69
N LYS A 197 -1.13 -1.01 1.51
CA LYS A 197 -0.08 0.01 1.36
C LYS A 197 -0.53 1.37 1.89
N LEU A 198 -1.78 1.78 1.61
CA LEU A 198 -2.35 3.03 2.10
C LEU A 198 -2.37 3.08 3.62
N LEU A 199 -2.81 1.98 4.26
CA LEU A 199 -2.88 1.92 5.71
C LEU A 199 -1.50 1.98 6.35
N LEU A 200 -0.51 1.25 5.81
CA LEU A 200 0.88 1.36 6.26
C LEU A 200 1.44 2.78 6.08
N ALA A 201 1.07 3.46 4.99
CA ALA A 201 1.44 4.84 4.75
C ALA A 201 0.82 5.80 5.79
N SER A 202 -0.45 5.60 6.15
CA SER A 202 -1.14 6.33 7.23
C SER A 202 -0.38 6.18 8.54
N MET A 203 -0.04 4.94 8.92
CA MET A 203 0.71 4.64 10.15
C MET A 203 2.08 5.32 10.19
N ALA A 204 2.76 5.38 9.04
CA ALA A 204 4.05 6.05 8.92
C ALA A 204 3.92 7.58 9.06
N LEU A 205 2.91 8.18 8.43
CA LEU A 205 2.62 9.62 8.53
C LEU A 205 2.21 10.04 9.95
N GLU A 206 1.41 9.22 10.62
CA GLU A 206 1.00 9.40 12.01
C GLU A 206 2.17 9.24 13.01
N GLY A 207 3.33 8.76 12.54
CA GLY A 207 4.52 8.57 13.37
C GLY A 207 4.33 7.49 14.43
N ALA A 208 3.61 6.41 14.08
CA ALA A 208 3.35 5.28 14.97
C ALA A 208 4.66 4.64 15.45
N GLU A 209 4.79 4.50 16.77
CA GLU A 209 5.89 3.83 17.45
C GLU A 209 5.61 2.33 17.65
N VAL A 210 4.33 1.94 17.69
CA VAL A 210 3.91 0.54 17.80
C VAL A 210 2.91 0.21 16.70
N LEU A 211 3.19 -0.85 15.97
CA LEU A 211 2.30 -1.36 14.92
C LEU A 211 1.61 -2.63 15.42
N ILE A 212 0.28 -2.62 15.41
CA ILE A 212 -0.54 -3.80 15.67
C ILE A 212 -1.08 -4.29 14.32
N LEU A 213 -0.68 -5.49 13.87
CA LEU A 213 -0.91 -5.93 12.49
C LEU A 213 -1.59 -7.29 12.42
N ASP A 214 -2.83 -7.35 11.91
CA ASP A 214 -3.53 -8.61 11.67
C ASP A 214 -3.41 -9.04 10.21
N GLU A 215 -2.69 -10.14 9.96
CA GLU A 215 -2.41 -10.69 8.62
C GLU A 215 -1.86 -9.66 7.61
N PRO A 216 -0.76 -8.94 7.94
CA PRO A 216 -0.30 -7.78 7.17
C PRO A 216 0.09 -8.08 5.72
N THR A 217 0.43 -9.34 5.41
CA THR A 217 0.86 -9.76 4.07
C THR A 217 -0.23 -10.43 3.24
N ARG A 218 -1.43 -10.68 3.81
CA ARG A 218 -2.49 -11.48 3.17
C ARG A 218 -2.95 -10.93 1.82
N ASN A 219 -3.07 -9.61 1.70
CA ASN A 219 -3.60 -8.95 0.50
C ASN A 219 -2.50 -8.46 -0.46
N LEU A 220 -1.24 -8.77 -0.19
CA LEU A 220 -0.11 -8.29 -0.98
C LEU A 220 0.21 -9.25 -2.13
N SER A 221 0.60 -8.68 -3.27
CA SER A 221 1.12 -9.48 -4.37
C SER A 221 2.48 -10.09 -4.01
N PRO A 222 2.90 -11.17 -4.67
CA PRO A 222 4.23 -11.75 -4.50
C PRO A 222 5.39 -10.76 -4.70
N LEU A 223 5.18 -9.72 -5.51
CA LEU A 223 6.14 -8.65 -5.77
C LEU A 223 6.18 -7.60 -4.64
N SER A 224 5.02 -7.25 -4.08
CA SER A 224 4.93 -6.26 -2.99
C SER A 224 5.31 -6.84 -1.62
N GLY A 225 5.10 -8.15 -1.40
CA GLY A 225 5.37 -8.81 -0.13
C GLY A 225 6.78 -8.59 0.42
N PRO A 226 7.85 -8.88 -0.35
CA PRO A 226 9.24 -8.66 0.08
C PRO A 226 9.53 -7.23 0.52
N VAL A 227 9.01 -6.24 -0.20
CA VAL A 227 9.22 -4.83 0.13
C VAL A 227 8.55 -4.46 1.46
N ILE A 228 7.30 -4.90 1.68
CA ILE A 228 6.62 -4.63 2.95
C ILE A 228 7.29 -5.35 4.12
N ARG A 229 7.79 -6.58 3.91
CA ARG A 229 8.57 -7.27 4.95
C ARG A 229 9.85 -6.51 5.27
N GLU A 230 10.58 -6.02 4.27
CA GLU A 230 11.78 -5.21 4.49
C GLU A 230 11.50 -3.90 5.22
N LEU A 231 10.39 -3.23 4.88
CA LEU A 231 9.91 -2.04 5.57
C LEU A 231 9.66 -2.32 7.06
N LEU A 232 8.93 -3.39 7.37
CA LEU A 232 8.58 -3.76 8.75
C LEU A 232 9.80 -4.29 9.53
N ARG A 233 10.72 -4.98 8.86
CA ARG A 233 12.00 -5.41 9.43
C ARG A 233 12.89 -4.22 9.80
N SER A 234 12.87 -3.17 8.99
CA SER A 234 13.64 -1.94 9.22
C SER A 234 12.97 -0.96 10.19
N PHE A 235 11.71 -1.20 10.57
CA PHE A 235 10.98 -0.36 11.51
C PHE A 235 11.63 -0.40 12.90
N ARG A 236 11.96 0.77 13.47
CA ARG A 236 12.66 0.90 14.75
C ARG A 236 11.73 0.95 15.98
N GLY A 237 10.43 0.82 15.76
CA GLY A 237 9.44 0.65 16.81
C GLY A 237 9.19 -0.82 17.14
N SER A 238 8.08 -1.08 17.81
CA SER A 238 7.63 -2.43 18.11
C SER A 238 6.51 -2.89 17.19
N VAL A 239 6.48 -4.18 16.90
CA VAL A 239 5.41 -4.81 16.12
C VAL A 239 4.76 -5.88 16.97
N ILE A 240 3.43 -5.88 17.04
CA ILE A 240 2.64 -6.98 17.60
C ILE A 240 1.72 -7.45 16.48
N SER A 241 1.90 -8.68 16.02
CA SER A 241 1.22 -9.13 14.81
C SER A 241 0.61 -10.52 14.95
N VAL A 242 -0.37 -10.80 14.11
CA VAL A 242 -0.88 -12.14 13.82
C VAL A 242 -0.56 -12.45 12.37
N SER A 243 -0.01 -13.62 12.09
CA SER A 243 0.23 -14.04 10.72
C SER A 243 0.34 -15.55 10.57
N HIS A 244 -0.10 -16.05 9.42
CA HIS A 244 0.20 -17.40 8.94
C HIS A 244 1.34 -17.44 7.89
N ASP A 245 1.89 -16.28 7.49
CA ASP A 245 2.95 -16.18 6.49
C ASP A 245 4.33 -16.48 7.10
N ARG A 246 4.88 -17.64 6.76
CA ARG A 246 6.19 -18.09 7.23
C ARG A 246 7.33 -17.13 6.87
N LYS A 247 7.25 -16.43 5.74
CA LYS A 247 8.28 -15.46 5.35
C LYS A 247 8.19 -14.21 6.23
N PHE A 248 6.99 -13.72 6.50
CA PHE A 248 6.79 -12.63 7.45
C PHE A 248 7.32 -12.99 8.84
N ILE A 249 6.93 -14.15 9.36
CA ILE A 249 7.37 -14.62 10.67
C ILE A 249 8.90 -14.73 10.73
N GLY A 250 9.53 -15.34 9.74
CA GLY A 250 10.98 -15.57 9.74
C GLY A 250 11.84 -14.34 9.42
N GLU A 251 11.36 -13.42 8.58
CA GLU A 251 12.14 -12.25 8.14
C GLU A 251 11.92 -11.01 9.03
N VAL A 252 10.76 -10.90 9.68
CA VAL A 252 10.37 -9.69 10.44
C VAL A 252 10.38 -9.91 11.94
N CYS A 253 9.87 -11.04 12.43
CA CYS A 253 9.58 -11.21 13.85
C CYS A 253 10.83 -11.62 14.66
N THR A 254 10.94 -11.10 15.87
CA THR A 254 12.02 -11.39 16.83
C THR A 254 11.58 -12.37 17.92
N ALA A 255 10.27 -12.54 18.10
CA ALA A 255 9.70 -13.53 19.02
C ALA A 255 8.39 -14.06 18.46
N VAL A 256 8.11 -15.33 18.73
CA VAL A 256 6.86 -15.98 18.28
C VAL A 256 6.19 -16.65 19.46
N TYR A 257 4.90 -16.38 19.62
CA TYR A 257 4.04 -16.99 20.63
C TYR A 257 2.94 -17.79 19.95
N GLU A 258 2.66 -18.97 20.46
CA GLU A 258 1.52 -19.77 20.08
C GLU A 258 0.38 -19.56 21.08
N LEU A 259 -0.78 -19.14 20.59
CA LEU A 259 -2.00 -19.06 21.38
C LEU A 259 -2.65 -20.45 21.49
N ARG A 260 -2.77 -20.92 22.73
CA ARG A 260 -3.36 -22.20 23.13
C ARG A 260 -4.52 -21.96 24.11
N PRO A 261 -5.37 -22.97 24.38
CA PRO A 261 -6.44 -22.83 25.38
C PRO A 261 -5.94 -22.46 26.78
N GLU A 262 -4.71 -22.86 27.13
CA GLU A 262 -4.07 -22.58 28.42
C GLU A 262 -3.30 -21.25 28.46
N GLY A 263 -3.32 -20.47 27.37
CA GLY A 263 -2.66 -19.16 27.30
C GLY A 263 -1.66 -19.04 26.15
N LEU A 264 -0.73 -18.10 26.26
CA LEU A 264 0.34 -17.89 25.27
C LEU A 264 1.61 -18.64 25.67
N CYS A 265 2.17 -19.40 24.73
CA CYS A 265 3.45 -20.09 24.89
C CYS A 265 4.47 -19.51 23.92
N ARG A 266 5.62 -19.04 24.41
CA ARG A 266 6.71 -18.59 23.54
C ARG A 266 7.38 -19.80 22.89
N ILE A 267 7.48 -19.80 21.56
CA ILE A 267 8.08 -20.88 20.77
C ILE A 267 9.33 -20.44 20.00
N SER A 268 9.59 -19.13 19.90
CA SER A 268 10.81 -18.55 19.33
C SER A 268 11.15 -17.21 19.95
#